data_AF-A0A2W0CG75-F1
#
_entry.id   AF-A0A2W0CG75-F1
#
_cell.length_a   1.000
_cell.length_b   1.000
_cell.length_c   1.000
_cell.angle_alpha   90.00
_cell.angle_beta   90.00
_cell.angle_gamma   90.00
#
_symmetry.space_group_name_H-M   'P 1'
#
loop_
_entity.id
_entity.type
_entity.pdbx_description
1 polymer ?
#
loop_
_entity_poly.entity_id
_entity_poly.type
_entity_poly.pdbx_seq_one_letter_code
_entity_poly.pdbx_strand_id
1 'polypeptide(L)' 'MNNMHYSLNEISPIWMILIAILLFVQGTWIFQDARKRGRFPWLWGLWGITGFPTPLIVYWFVVIRSGRRRS' A
#
# COMPACT_ATOMS: atom_id res chain seq x y z
N MET A 1 -39.30 -10.34 -15.07
CA MET A 1 -38.36 -11.08 -14.19
C MET A 1 -37.02 -10.38 -14.26
N ASN A 2 -36.79 -9.41 -13.38
CA ASN A 2 -35.60 -8.56 -13.41
C ASN A 2 -34.88 -8.73 -12.07
N ASN A 3 -34.17 -9.84 -11.90
CA ASN A 3 -33.39 -10.16 -10.69
C ASN A 3 -32.02 -9.45 -10.69
N MET A 4 -31.92 -8.28 -11.33
CA MET A 4 -30.68 -7.52 -11.49
C MET A 4 -30.42 -6.56 -10.32
N HIS A 5 -31.12 -6.73 -9.19
CA HIS A 5 -30.75 -6.12 -7.91
C HIS A 5 -29.67 -6.98 -7.24
N TYR A 6 -28.57 -7.27 -7.95
CA TYR A 6 -27.36 -7.81 -7.32
C TYR A 6 -26.82 -6.73 -6.39
N SER A 7 -27.20 -6.82 -5.12
CA SER A 7 -26.35 -6.69 -3.94
C SER A 7 -25.14 -5.73 -4.01
N LEU A 8 -25.28 -4.56 -4.63
CA LEU A 8 -24.27 -3.48 -4.53
C LEU A 8 -24.05 -3.07 -3.05
N ASN A 9 -25.00 -3.40 -2.17
CA ASN A 9 -24.96 -3.19 -0.73
C ASN A 9 -24.41 -4.38 0.08
N GLU A 10 -24.01 -5.49 -0.53
CA GLU A 10 -23.35 -6.60 0.19
C GLU A 10 -21.85 -6.62 -0.08
N ILE A 11 -21.21 -5.45 0.06
CA ILE A 11 -19.78 -5.44 0.32
C ILE A 11 -19.64 -6.03 1.73
N SER A 12 -19.37 -7.34 1.78
CA SER A 12 -19.15 -8.04 3.05
C SER A 12 -18.06 -7.29 3.83
N PRO A 13 -18.32 -6.88 5.08
CA PRO A 13 -17.37 -6.10 5.89
C PRO A 13 -15.98 -6.74 5.99
N ILE A 14 -15.92 -8.06 5.80
CA ILE A 14 -14.71 -8.86 5.70
C ILE A 14 -13.73 -8.31 4.65
N TRP A 15 -14.21 -7.86 3.49
CA TRP A 15 -13.35 -7.32 2.43
C TRP A 15 -12.70 -6.00 2.83
N MET A 16 -13.43 -5.13 3.53
CA MET A 16 -12.87 -3.87 4.04
C MET A 16 -11.79 -4.13 5.10
N ILE A 17 -12.02 -5.11 5.98
CA ILE A 17 -11.03 -5.52 6.99
C ILE A 17 -9.79 -6.11 6.32
N LEU A 18 -9.96 -6.99 5.32
CA LEU A 18 -8.87 -7.56 4.55
C LEU A 18 -8.02 -6.48 3.87
N ILE A 19 -8.67 -5.51 3.21
CA ILE A 19 -7.99 -4.39 2.56
C ILE A 19 -7.27 -3.54 3.61
N ALA A 20 -7.90 -3.22 4.74
CA ALA A 20 -7.27 -2.44 5.81
C ALA A 20 -6.01 -3.13 6.36
N ILE A 21 -6.08 -4.44 6.63
CA ILE A 21 -4.93 -5.23 7.08
C ILE A 21 -3.84 -5.24 6.02
N LEU A 22 -4.20 -5.43 4.75
CA LEU A 22 -3.24 -5.42 3.64
C LEU A 22 -2.52 -4.07 3.52
N LEU A 23 -3.27 -2.95 3.59
CA LEU A 23 -2.74 -1.59 3.59
C LEU A 23 -1.83 -1.32 4.81
N PHE A 24 -2.16 -1.89 5.96
CA PHE A 24 -1.37 -1.73 7.18
C PHE A 24 -0.06 -2.53 7.11
N VAL A 25 -0.13 -3.78 6.63
CA VAL A 25 1.03 -4.65 6.44
C VAL A 25 1.98 -4.06 5.40
N GLN A 26 1.46 -3.59 4.25
CA GLN A 26 2.32 -2.98 3.22
C GLN A 26 2.98 -1.69 3.73
N GLY A 27 2.25 -0.83 4.46
CA GLY A 27 2.79 0.41 5.01
C GLY A 27 3.88 0.14 6.04
N THR A 28 3.67 -0.86 6.91
CA THR A 28 4.65 -1.30 7.90
C THR A 28 5.90 -1.86 7.24
N TRP A 29 5.74 -2.68 6.20
CA TRP A 29 6.86 -3.26 5.45
C TRP A 29 7.68 -2.18 4.74
N ILE A 30 7.02 -1.23 4.07
CA ILE A 30 7.65 -0.07 3.43
C ILE A 30 8.39 0.78 4.48
N PHE A 31 7.79 1.04 5.64
CA PHE A 31 8.42 1.80 6.73
C PHE A 31 9.72 1.12 7.20
N GLN A 32 9.69 -0.20 7.39
CA GLN A 32 10.87 -0.96 7.82
C GLN A 32 11.96 -0.97 6.74
N ASP A 33 11.62 -1.20 5.47
CA ASP A 33 12.60 -1.21 4.37
C ASP A 33 13.21 0.19 4.15
N ALA A 34 12.38 1.23 4.20
CA ALA A 34 12.81 2.63 4.12
C ALA A 34 13.74 3.02 5.28
N ARG A 35 13.45 2.53 6.50
CA ARG A 35 14.32 2.71 7.68
C ARG A 35 15.67 2.05 7.49
N LYS A 36 15.71 0.81 6.98
CA LYS A 36 16.96 0.09 6.67
C LYS A 36 17.80 0.80 5.60
N ARG A 37 17.15 1.45 4.63
CA ARG A 37 17.82 2.21 3.57
C ARG A 37 18.16 3.66 3.95
N GLY A 38 17.80 4.10 5.16
CA GLY A 38 17.98 5.48 5.61
C GLY A 38 17.23 6.51 4.75
N ARG A 39 16.09 6.14 4.15
CA ARG A 39 15.26 7.03 3.31
C ARG A 39 13.95 7.29 4.03
N PHE A 40 13.75 8.52 4.54
CA PHE A 40 12.50 9.07 5.12
C PHE A 40 11.40 8.03 5.47
N PRO A 41 11.60 7.19 6.50
CA PRO A 41 10.73 6.04 6.75
C PRO A 41 9.28 6.43 7.05
N TRP A 42 9.06 7.53 7.77
CA TRP A 42 7.73 8.07 8.06
C TRP A 42 6.97 8.51 6.80
N LEU A 43 7.67 9.14 5.84
CA LEU A 43 7.06 9.58 4.60
C LEU A 43 6.59 8.38 3.79
N TRP A 44 7.45 7.38 3.60
CA TRP A 44 7.12 6.19 2.83
C TRP A 44 6.10 5.27 3.52
N GLY A 45 6.17 5.14 4.84
CA GLY A 45 5.23 4.32 5.62
C GLY A 45 3.81 4.88 5.60
N LEU A 46 3.65 6.19 5.87
CA LEU A 46 2.33 6.83 5.87
C LEU A 46 1.72 6.86 4.46
N TRP A 47 2.56 7.13 3.46
CA TRP A 47 2.15 7.14 2.06
C TRP A 47 1.85 5.74 1.53
N GLY A 48 2.48 4.70 2.08
CA GLY A 48 2.15 3.30 1.80
C GLY A 48 0.74 2.91 2.25
N ILE A 49 0.12 3.60 3.20
CA ILE A 49 -1.22 3.26 3.72
C ILE A 49 -2.33 3.95 2.91
N THR A 50 -2.03 4.99 2.11
CA THR A 50 -3.06 5.78 1.42
C THR A 50 -3.77 5.03 0.29
N GLY A 51 -3.18 3.94 -0.20
CA GLY A 51 -3.83 3.10 -1.21
C GLY A 51 -2.92 2.00 -1.73
N PHE A 52 -3.49 1.11 -2.51
CA PHE A 52 -2.77 0.08 -3.26
C PHE A 52 -3.26 0.11 -4.71
N PRO A 53 -2.41 -0.01 -5.75
CA PRO A 53 -0.97 -0.28 -5.74
C PRO A 53 -0.05 0.95 -5.94
N THR A 54 -0.61 2.15 -6.11
CA THR A 54 0.14 3.37 -6.49
C THR A 54 1.37 3.69 -5.63
N PRO A 55 1.28 3.76 -4.29
CA PRO A 55 2.43 4.09 -3.46
C PRO A 55 3.49 2.98 -3.47
N LEU A 56 3.08 1.73 -3.72
CA LEU A 56 3.99 0.60 -3.88
C LEU A 56 4.83 0.76 -5.16
N ILE A 57 4.20 1.13 -6.28
CA ILE A 57 4.88 1.38 -7.57
C ILE A 57 5.87 2.54 -7.46
N VAL A 58 5.45 3.64 -6.84
CA VAL A 58 6.31 4.82 -6.69
C VAL A 58 7.43 4.57 -5.69
N TYR A 59 7.18 3.84 -4.59
CA TYR A 59 8.24 3.37 -3.69
C TYR A 59 9.28 2.57 -4.46
N TRP A 60 8.84 1.58 -5.23
CA TRP A 60 9.73 0.73 -6.01
C TRP A 60 10.57 1.57 -6.98
N PHE A 61 9.96 2.48 -7.72
CA PHE A 61 10.67 3.34 -8.68
C PHE A 61 11.68 4.28 -8.01
N VAL A 62 11.29 4.97 -6.94
CA VAL A 62 12.13 5.97 -6.28
C VAL A 62 13.22 5.31 -5.44
N VAL A 63 12.90 4.26 -4.68
CA VAL A 63 13.84 3.61 -3.76
C VAL A 63 14.85 2.71 -4.48
N ILE A 64 14.42 1.94 -5.50
CA ILE A 64 15.36 1.11 -6.29
C ILE A 64 16.28 2.01 -7.12
N ARG A 65 15.74 3.05 -7.78
CA ARG A 65 16.56 3.94 -8.60
C ARG A 65 17.50 4.80 -7.75
N SER A 66 17.09 5.20 -6.54
CA SER A 66 17.95 5.91 -5.58
C SER A 66 19.13 5.06 -5.07
N GLY A 67 18.99 3.73 -5.03
CA GLY A 67 20.08 2.83 -4.67
C GLY A 67 21.26 2.82 -5.64
N ARG A 68 21.05 3.15 -6.93
CA ARG A 68 22.11 3.10 -7.96
C ARG A 68 23.02 4.33 -8.01
N ARG A 69 22.72 5.41 -7.29
CA ARG A 69 23.48 6.69 -7.38
C ARG A 69 24.54 6.88 -6.29
N ARG A 70 24.85 5.84 -5.50
CA ARG A 70 25.93 5.86 -4.48
C ARG A 70 26.99 4.77 -4.71
N SER A 71 27.22 4.37 -5.96
CA SER A 71 28.43 3.61 -6.33
C SER A 71 29.24 4.41 -7.32
#